data_AF-B9IF10-F1
#
_entry.id   AF-B9IF10-F1
#
_cell.length_a   1.000
_cell.length_b   1.000
_cell.length_c   1.000
_cell.angle_alpha   90.00
_cell.angle_beta   90.00
_cell.angle_gamma   90.00
#
_symmetry.space_group_name_H-M   'P 1'
#
loop_
_entity.id
_entity.type
_entity.pdbx_description
1 polymer ?
#
loop_
_entity_poly.entity_id
_entity_poly.type
_entity_poly.pdbx_seq_one_letter_code
_entity_poly.pdbx_strand_id
1 'polypeptide(L)'
;MDSLELPSLNAHKISHFNLPKEQSTRLLSKVHHFNSSMQPPSLKLSPTYRAQRSRRSVIQMQAGDEDFELKQMRDMAAAKKRWDALIREGKVKILTPREAGYAIQLSNKPLLDVRPSVERKKAWVKASTWIPIFEADDNFDAGTVTRKVTNFVMGGWWSGMPTLSYDKQFLSKVEEKFPKDADLIVACQRGLRSLAACDLLNNAGYRNLFWVQGGLEAAEEEDFIGEGPQPLKFAGIGGVSEFLGWTDQQRAAAAKEGWGYRLLFSARLVGIFLVADALFIGAQQVGRYIQDLRSH
;
A
#
# COMPACT_ATOMS: atom_id res chain seq x y z
N MET A 1 30.40 13.35 64.86
CA MET A 1 30.91 12.28 64.01
C MET A 1 29.83 11.23 63.86
N ASP A 2 29.11 11.04 62.77
CA ASP A 2 28.86 11.80 61.55
C ASP A 2 27.48 11.33 61.05
N SER A 3 26.71 12.28 60.52
CA SER A 3 25.44 12.10 59.81
C SER A 3 25.68 11.48 58.44
N LEU A 4 24.90 10.48 58.00
CA LEU A 4 24.68 10.12 56.57
C LEU A 4 23.40 9.24 56.50
N GLU A 5 22.20 9.78 56.28
CA GLU A 5 21.52 10.04 55.00
C GLU A 5 21.35 8.82 54.05
N LEU A 6 20.07 8.53 53.77
CA LEU A 6 19.55 7.63 52.73
C LEU A 6 19.98 8.07 51.33
N PRO A 7 20.18 7.16 50.36
CA PRO A 7 20.07 7.50 48.95
C PRO A 7 18.70 7.13 48.39
N SER A 8 18.18 8.08 47.63
CA SER A 8 16.90 8.20 46.97
C SER A 8 16.77 7.37 45.69
N LEU A 9 15.51 7.09 45.36
CA LEU A 9 15.01 6.54 44.10
C LEU A 9 15.51 7.36 42.90
N ASN A 10 16.27 6.72 41.99
CA ASN A 10 16.60 7.28 40.70
C ASN A 10 15.54 6.92 39.66
N ALA A 11 14.93 7.96 39.10
CA ALA A 11 13.99 7.95 38.00
C ALA A 11 14.65 7.47 36.70
N HIS A 12 14.09 6.44 36.07
CA HIS A 12 14.47 6.06 34.71
C HIS A 12 13.89 7.07 33.71
N LYS A 13 14.81 7.71 32.96
CA LYS A 13 14.55 8.65 31.87
C LYS A 13 13.73 8.00 30.76
N ILE A 14 12.61 8.64 30.44
CA ILE A 14 11.80 8.46 29.24
C ILE A 14 12.65 8.90 28.03
N SER A 15 12.94 7.99 27.11
CA SER A 15 13.55 8.29 25.82
C SER A 15 12.46 8.69 24.81
N HIS A 16 12.37 9.99 24.54
CA HIS A 16 11.60 10.53 23.42
C HIS A 16 12.35 10.30 22.10
N PHE A 17 11.79 9.51 21.19
CA PHE A 17 12.26 9.43 19.81
C PHE A 17 11.71 10.59 18.98
N ASN A 18 12.61 11.41 18.45
CA ASN A 18 12.32 12.52 17.53
C ASN A 18 12.21 12.00 16.09
N LEU A 19 11.13 12.37 15.40
CA LEU A 19 10.91 12.16 13.97
C LEU A 19 11.61 13.30 13.18
N PRO A 20 12.32 13.05 12.06
CA PRO A 20 12.92 14.12 11.28
C PRO A 20 11.85 14.92 10.53
N LYS A 21 11.91 16.25 10.68
CA LYS A 21 11.06 17.23 10.01
C LYS A 21 11.83 17.79 8.81
N GLU A 22 11.36 17.49 7.61
CA GLU A 22 11.94 17.98 6.35
C GLU A 22 11.75 19.51 6.25
N GLN A 23 12.86 20.24 6.12
CA GLN A 23 12.90 21.70 6.06
C GLN A 23 12.86 22.17 4.60
N SER A 24 11.79 22.89 4.25
CA SER A 24 11.69 23.68 3.03
C SER A 24 12.59 24.92 3.10
N THR A 25 13.52 25.03 2.15
CA THR A 25 14.39 26.18 1.95
C THR A 25 13.61 27.36 1.36
N ARG A 26 13.51 28.46 2.13
CA ARG A 26 13.13 29.79 1.64
C ARG A 26 14.40 30.57 1.31
N LEU A 27 14.60 30.92 0.04
CA LEU A 27 15.62 31.87 -0.39
C LEU A 27 15.14 33.30 -0.13
N LEU A 28 15.85 33.99 0.75
CA LEU A 28 15.70 35.42 1.04
C LEU A 28 16.92 36.14 0.45
N SER A 29 16.75 36.91 -0.62
CA SER A 29 17.78 37.80 -1.14
C SER A 29 17.51 39.25 -0.73
N LYS A 30 18.36 39.68 0.21
CA LYS A 30 18.79 41.00 0.69
C LYS A 30 18.44 42.24 -0.15
N VAL A 31 17.90 43.26 0.52
CA VAL A 31 17.79 44.65 0.08
C VAL A 31 19.01 45.44 0.56
N HIS A 32 19.59 46.29 -0.29
CA HIS A 32 20.30 47.51 0.13
C HIS A 32 20.11 48.63 -0.90
N HIS A 33 19.87 49.83 -0.37
CA HIS A 33 19.55 51.09 -1.03
C HIS A 33 20.68 51.68 -1.89
N PHE A 34 20.31 52.43 -2.94
CA PHE A 34 20.96 53.71 -3.30
C PHE A 34 20.00 54.63 -4.08
N ASN A 35 19.99 55.91 -3.69
CA ASN A 35 19.30 57.04 -4.33
C ASN A 35 19.97 57.45 -5.65
N SER A 36 19.20 57.97 -6.63
CA SER A 36 19.43 59.30 -7.26
C SER A 36 18.49 59.55 -8.47
N SER A 37 17.69 60.62 -8.37
CA SER A 37 17.51 61.73 -9.33
C SER A 37 16.95 61.55 -10.77
N MET A 38 16.09 62.53 -11.11
CA MET A 38 15.63 63.06 -12.42
C MET A 38 14.40 62.45 -13.14
N GLN A 39 13.40 63.32 -13.34
CA GLN A 39 12.22 63.27 -14.23
C GLN A 39 12.57 63.73 -15.68
N PRO A 40 11.62 63.88 -16.64
CA PRO A 40 10.61 62.99 -17.27
C PRO A 40 10.80 63.02 -18.83
N PRO A 41 9.86 62.76 -19.81
CA PRO A 41 8.48 63.24 -19.92
C PRO A 41 7.42 62.25 -20.48
N SER A 42 6.18 62.72 -20.39
CA SER A 42 4.91 62.25 -20.93
C SER A 42 4.88 61.79 -22.39
N LEU A 43 4.02 60.80 -22.70
CA LEU A 43 3.23 60.75 -23.95
C LEU A 43 1.94 59.93 -23.72
N LYS A 44 0.81 60.64 -23.74
CA LYS A 44 -0.54 60.06 -23.88
C LYS A 44 -0.74 59.69 -25.35
N LEU A 45 -1.17 58.47 -25.63
CA LEU A 45 -1.87 58.14 -26.88
C LEU A 45 -2.66 56.83 -26.70
N SER A 46 -3.95 57.00 -26.47
CA SER A 46 -4.97 55.98 -26.72
C SER A 46 -5.37 56.02 -28.19
N PRO A 47 -5.46 54.86 -28.86
CA PRO A 47 -6.52 54.66 -29.82
C PRO A 47 -7.30 53.38 -29.51
N THR A 48 -8.61 53.57 -29.49
CA THR A 48 -9.66 52.58 -29.52
C THR A 48 -9.43 51.55 -30.62
N TYR A 49 -9.21 50.28 -30.26
CA TYR A 49 -9.37 49.15 -31.17
C TYR A 49 -10.52 48.26 -30.72
N ARG A 50 -11.48 48.18 -31.63
CA ARG A 50 -12.72 47.40 -31.60
C ARG A 50 -12.46 45.95 -31.21
N ALA A 51 -13.13 45.50 -30.15
CA ALA A 51 -13.10 44.11 -29.69
C ALA A 51 -13.74 43.18 -30.72
N GLN A 52 -12.93 42.39 -31.43
CA GLN A 52 -13.39 41.16 -32.05
C GLN A 52 -13.22 40.03 -31.03
N ARG A 53 -14.30 39.77 -30.27
CA ARG A 53 -14.40 38.67 -29.33
C ARG A 53 -14.48 37.37 -30.12
N SER A 54 -13.33 36.86 -30.55
CA SER A 54 -13.22 35.48 -31.01
C SER A 54 -13.61 34.58 -29.84
N ARG A 55 -14.77 33.95 -29.92
CA ARG A 55 -15.17 32.88 -29.02
C ARG A 55 -14.22 31.70 -29.28
N ARG A 56 -13.07 31.70 -28.61
CA ARG A 56 -12.36 30.45 -28.32
C ARG A 56 -13.32 29.64 -27.45
N SER A 57 -13.99 28.66 -28.04
CA SER A 57 -14.56 27.58 -27.25
C SER A 57 -13.37 26.93 -26.55
N VAL A 58 -13.26 27.18 -25.25
CA VAL A 58 -12.42 26.35 -24.39
C VAL A 58 -13.07 24.98 -24.48
N ILE A 59 -12.49 24.10 -25.29
CA ILE A 59 -12.77 22.68 -25.19
C ILE A 59 -12.26 22.32 -23.79
N GLN A 60 -13.19 22.21 -22.84
CA GLN A 60 -12.92 21.67 -21.52
C GLN A 60 -12.70 20.17 -21.70
N MET A 61 -11.52 19.82 -22.17
CA MET A 61 -11.04 18.45 -22.22
C MET A 61 -10.43 18.13 -20.85
N GLN A 62 -10.93 17.04 -20.26
CA GLN A 62 -10.24 16.24 -19.26
C GLN A 62 -10.22 16.75 -17.81
N ALA A 63 -11.40 16.97 -17.22
CA ALA A 63 -11.54 17.16 -15.77
C ALA A 63 -12.02 15.89 -15.03
N GLY A 64 -12.53 14.87 -15.73
CA GLY A 64 -13.21 13.74 -15.09
C GLY A 64 -12.30 12.78 -14.32
N ASP A 65 -11.15 12.41 -14.88
CA ASP A 65 -10.27 11.39 -14.30
C ASP A 65 -9.33 11.95 -13.23
N GLU A 66 -8.73 13.12 -13.46
CA GLU A 66 -7.85 13.78 -12.48
C GLU A 66 -8.62 14.12 -11.19
N ASP A 67 -9.88 14.59 -11.31
CA ASP A 67 -10.72 14.85 -10.15
C ASP A 67 -11.09 13.57 -9.39
N PHE A 68 -11.23 12.44 -10.08
CA PHE A 68 -11.52 11.14 -9.46
C PHE A 68 -10.33 10.61 -8.66
N GLU A 69 -9.12 10.69 -9.20
CA GLU A 69 -7.89 10.31 -8.50
C GLU A 69 -7.64 11.22 -7.28
N LEU A 70 -7.80 12.53 -7.44
CA LEU A 70 -7.68 13.49 -6.33
C LEU A 70 -8.73 13.23 -5.25
N LYS A 71 -9.96 12.88 -5.64
CA LYS A 71 -11.02 12.48 -4.71
C LYS A 71 -10.63 11.19 -3.97
N GLN A 72 -10.15 10.16 -4.67
CA GLN A 72 -9.68 8.93 -4.03
C GLN A 72 -8.54 9.19 -3.05
N MET A 73 -7.57 10.04 -3.41
CA MET A 73 -6.46 10.39 -2.53
C MET A 73 -6.95 11.09 -1.25
N ARG A 74 -7.92 12.01 -1.38
CA ARG A 74 -8.55 12.67 -0.22
C ARG A 74 -9.33 11.69 0.64
N ASP A 75 -10.08 10.78 0.03
CA ASP A 75 -10.88 9.77 0.72
C ASP A 75 -9.98 8.77 1.46
N MET A 76 -8.87 8.34 0.85
CA MET A 76 -7.86 7.50 1.51
C MET A 76 -7.18 8.23 2.68
N ALA A 77 -6.83 9.51 2.51
CA ALA A 77 -6.25 10.30 3.58
C ALA A 77 -7.24 10.50 4.75
N ALA A 78 -8.53 10.72 4.45
CA ALA A 78 -9.58 10.79 5.44
C ALA A 78 -9.78 9.46 6.16
N ALA A 79 -9.80 8.34 5.43
CA ALA A 79 -9.90 6.99 6.00
C ALA A 79 -8.72 6.68 6.92
N LYS A 80 -7.49 6.97 6.49
CA LYS A 80 -6.29 6.79 7.33
C LYS A 80 -6.39 7.57 8.64
N LYS A 81 -6.79 8.85 8.57
CA LYS A 81 -7.01 9.68 9.77
C LYS A 81 -8.07 9.09 10.71
N ARG A 82 -9.15 8.51 10.15
CA ARG A 82 -10.18 7.83 10.94
C ARG A 82 -9.63 6.59 11.64
N TRP A 83 -8.87 5.76 10.93
CA TRP A 83 -8.26 4.56 11.53
C TRP A 83 -7.23 4.90 12.60
N ASP A 84 -6.39 5.91 12.36
CA ASP A 84 -5.46 6.42 13.36
C ASP A 84 -6.20 6.92 14.61
N ALA A 85 -7.38 7.54 14.44
CA ALA A 85 -8.23 7.94 15.56
C ALA A 85 -8.80 6.74 16.31
N LEU A 86 -9.26 5.68 15.64
CA LEU A 86 -9.76 4.46 16.30
C LEU A 86 -8.70 3.78 17.18
N ILE A 87 -7.45 3.76 16.70
CA ILE A 87 -6.31 3.25 17.45
C ILE A 87 -6.03 4.17 18.65
N ARG A 88 -5.98 5.49 18.43
CA ARG A 88 -5.70 6.48 19.48
C ARG A 88 -6.79 6.50 20.57
N GLU A 89 -8.04 6.29 20.19
CA GLU A 89 -9.19 6.19 21.10
C GLU A 89 -9.24 4.85 21.84
N GLY A 90 -8.39 3.87 21.48
CA GLY A 90 -8.35 2.56 22.11
C GLY A 90 -9.52 1.64 21.74
N LYS A 91 -10.33 2.01 20.73
CA LYS A 91 -11.40 1.16 20.19
C LYS A 91 -10.84 -0.07 19.48
N VAL A 92 -9.71 0.11 18.81
CA VAL A 92 -8.94 -0.97 18.19
C VAL A 92 -7.63 -1.10 18.94
N LYS A 93 -7.42 -2.25 19.57
CA LYS A 93 -6.21 -2.56 20.32
C LYS A 93 -5.13 -3.04 19.36
N ILE A 94 -3.92 -2.52 19.49
CA ILE A 94 -2.77 -2.95 18.67
C ILE A 94 -2.18 -4.21 19.31
N LEU A 95 -1.94 -5.24 18.50
CA LEU A 95 -1.15 -6.41 18.87
C LEU A 95 0.02 -6.55 17.93
N THR A 96 1.18 -6.93 18.47
CA THR A 96 2.28 -7.45 17.65
C THR A 96 1.92 -8.86 17.13
N PRO A 97 2.50 -9.29 15.99
CA PRO A 97 2.29 -10.66 15.48
C PRO A 97 2.55 -11.74 16.53
N ARG A 98 3.61 -11.59 17.33
CA ARG A 98 3.97 -12.50 18.42
C ARG A 98 2.91 -12.55 19.53
N GLU A 99 2.42 -11.39 19.99
CA GLU A 99 1.35 -11.33 21.00
C GLU A 99 0.04 -11.92 20.47
N ALA A 100 -0.28 -11.68 19.20
CA ALA A 100 -1.44 -12.28 18.55
C ALA A 100 -1.30 -13.81 18.46
N GLY A 101 -0.11 -14.32 18.15
CA GLY A 101 0.21 -15.74 18.19
C GLY A 101 -0.06 -16.37 19.57
N TYR A 102 0.45 -15.74 20.63
CA TYR A 102 0.19 -16.18 22.01
C TYR A 102 -1.29 -16.10 22.37
N ALA A 103 -2.00 -15.06 21.95
CA ALA A 103 -3.43 -14.89 22.22
C ALA A 103 -4.29 -15.98 21.57
N ILE A 104 -3.90 -16.46 20.38
CA ILE A 104 -4.59 -17.57 19.70
C ILE A 104 -4.29 -18.89 20.41
N GLN A 105 -3.02 -19.15 20.75
CA GLN A 105 -2.62 -20.43 21.35
C GLN A 105 -3.06 -20.61 22.80
N LEU A 106 -2.94 -19.56 23.62
CA LEU A 106 -3.22 -19.64 25.06
C LEU A 106 -4.67 -19.31 25.41
N SER A 107 -5.22 -18.26 24.77
CA SER A 107 -6.54 -17.73 25.12
C SER A 107 -7.63 -18.18 24.14
N ASN A 108 -7.30 -19.03 23.17
CA ASN A 108 -8.19 -19.52 22.11
C ASN A 108 -9.02 -18.41 21.44
N LYS A 109 -8.40 -17.23 21.27
CA LYS A 109 -9.08 -16.09 20.65
C LYS A 109 -9.21 -16.30 19.15
N PRO A 110 -10.38 -16.05 18.55
CA PRO A 110 -10.57 -16.24 17.12
C PRO A 110 -9.75 -15.24 16.31
N LEU A 111 -9.03 -15.75 15.31
CA LEU A 111 -8.35 -14.96 14.30
C LEU A 111 -9.19 -14.87 13.03
N LEU A 112 -9.58 -13.66 12.66
CA LEU A 112 -10.25 -13.32 11.41
C LEU A 112 -9.22 -12.92 10.36
N ASP A 113 -9.09 -13.77 9.33
CA ASP A 113 -8.27 -13.49 8.15
C ASP A 113 -9.13 -12.83 7.07
N VAL A 114 -8.86 -11.55 6.80
CA VAL A 114 -9.62 -10.74 5.82
C VAL A 114 -8.96 -10.65 4.45
N ARG A 115 -7.94 -11.48 4.19
CA ARG A 115 -7.26 -11.50 2.89
C ARG A 115 -8.14 -12.06 1.76
N PRO A 116 -7.93 -11.62 0.51
CA PRO A 116 -8.59 -12.18 -0.66
C PRO A 116 -8.19 -13.64 -0.87
N SER A 117 -9.00 -14.37 -1.63
CA SER A 117 -8.79 -15.79 -1.90
C SER A 117 -7.40 -16.13 -2.48
N VAL A 118 -6.84 -15.26 -3.33
CA VAL A 118 -5.51 -15.44 -3.93
C VAL A 118 -4.38 -15.54 -2.91
N GLU A 119 -4.42 -14.74 -1.85
CA GLU A 119 -3.40 -14.74 -0.80
C GLU A 119 -3.64 -15.89 0.18
N ARG A 120 -4.92 -16.16 0.47
CA ARG A 120 -5.32 -17.26 1.35
C ARG A 120 -4.87 -18.62 0.81
N LYS A 121 -4.95 -18.84 -0.52
CA LYS A 121 -4.51 -20.09 -1.17
C LYS A 121 -3.01 -20.37 -1.02
N LYS A 122 -2.19 -19.33 -0.86
CA LYS A 122 -0.73 -19.45 -0.72
C LYS A 122 -0.31 -19.86 0.69
N ALA A 123 -0.91 -19.26 1.70
CA ALA A 123 -0.63 -19.56 3.10
C ALA A 123 -1.76 -19.08 4.02
N TRP A 124 -2.01 -19.78 5.11
CA TRP A 124 -2.96 -19.38 6.14
C TRP A 124 -2.51 -19.76 7.54
N VAL A 125 -3.05 -19.08 8.55
CA VAL A 125 -2.81 -19.44 9.96
C VAL A 125 -3.76 -20.57 10.34
N LYS A 126 -3.26 -21.60 11.03
CA LYS A 126 -4.06 -22.69 11.58
C LYS A 126 -5.13 -22.16 12.52
N ALA A 127 -6.33 -22.73 12.46
CA ALA A 127 -7.50 -22.30 13.23
C ALA A 127 -7.99 -20.85 12.97
N SER A 128 -7.51 -20.19 11.90
CA SER A 128 -8.07 -18.89 11.49
C SER A 128 -9.35 -19.05 10.68
N THR A 129 -10.31 -18.17 10.93
CA THR A 129 -11.54 -18.06 10.15
C THR A 129 -11.33 -17.09 9.00
N TRP A 130 -11.50 -17.60 7.78
CA TRP A 130 -11.37 -16.79 6.57
C TRP A 130 -12.70 -16.15 6.20
N ILE A 131 -12.72 -14.81 6.14
CA ILE A 131 -13.82 -14.02 5.59
C ILE A 131 -13.20 -12.82 4.87
N PRO A 132 -13.12 -12.83 3.53
CA PRO A 132 -12.48 -11.76 2.77
C PRO A 132 -13.30 -10.47 2.86
N ILE A 133 -12.62 -9.34 3.09
CA ILE A 133 -13.23 -8.01 2.93
C ILE A 133 -13.22 -7.58 1.46
N PHE A 134 -12.22 -8.05 0.71
CA PHE A 134 -12.12 -7.85 -0.71
C PHE A 134 -11.95 -9.18 -1.43
N GLU A 135 -12.60 -9.33 -2.57
CA GLU A 135 -12.48 -10.51 -3.42
C GLU A 135 -11.97 -10.10 -4.81
N ALA A 136 -11.35 -11.05 -5.52
CA ALA A 136 -10.92 -10.80 -6.89
C ALA A 136 -12.17 -10.58 -7.78
N ASP A 137 -12.19 -9.47 -8.50
CA ASP A 137 -13.23 -9.25 -9.50
C ASP A 137 -12.97 -10.14 -10.71
N ASP A 138 -13.77 -11.18 -10.90
CA ASP A 138 -13.76 -11.97 -12.15
C ASP A 138 -14.78 -11.45 -13.18
N ASN A 139 -15.59 -10.45 -12.79
CA ASN A 139 -16.60 -9.88 -13.67
C ASN A 139 -15.94 -9.10 -14.84
N PHE A 140 -16.38 -9.41 -16.06
CA PHE A 140 -15.99 -8.75 -17.31
C PHE A 140 -17.01 -7.66 -17.70
N ASP A 141 -17.34 -6.77 -16.77
CA ASP A 141 -18.15 -5.59 -17.10
C ASP A 141 -17.27 -4.53 -17.78
N ALA A 142 -17.80 -3.84 -18.81
CA ALA A 142 -17.00 -2.94 -19.66
C ALA A 142 -16.28 -1.83 -18.87
N GLY A 143 -16.89 -1.33 -17.79
CA GLY A 143 -16.27 -0.35 -16.89
C GLY A 143 -15.16 -0.94 -16.01
N THR A 144 -15.32 -2.19 -15.56
CA THR A 144 -14.37 -2.91 -14.71
C THR A 144 -13.17 -3.41 -15.51
N VAL A 145 -13.36 -3.78 -16.79
CA VAL A 145 -12.27 -4.19 -17.69
C VAL A 145 -11.30 -3.05 -17.93
N THR A 146 -11.79 -1.83 -18.21
CA THR A 146 -10.91 -0.66 -18.38
C THR A 146 -10.07 -0.42 -17.12
N ARG A 147 -10.68 -0.50 -15.93
CA ARG A 147 -9.96 -0.34 -14.66
C ARG A 147 -8.94 -1.45 -14.43
N LYS A 148 -9.26 -2.71 -14.77
CA LYS A 148 -8.32 -3.84 -14.71
C LYS A 148 -7.12 -3.62 -15.63
N VAL A 149 -7.34 -3.13 -16.86
CA VAL A 149 -6.26 -2.83 -17.81
C VAL A 149 -5.40 -1.67 -17.30
N THR A 150 -6.00 -0.58 -16.83
CA THR A 150 -5.25 0.55 -16.25
C THR A 150 -4.43 0.12 -15.04
N ASN A 151 -5.02 -0.64 -14.11
CA ASN A 151 -4.31 -1.19 -12.95
C ASN A 151 -3.16 -2.10 -13.38
N PHE A 152 -3.38 -2.94 -14.40
CA PHE A 152 -2.33 -3.80 -14.96
C PHE A 152 -1.18 -2.94 -15.51
N VAL A 153 -1.46 -1.98 -16.40
CA VAL A 153 -0.46 -1.10 -17.04
C VAL A 153 0.31 -0.27 -16.00
N MET A 154 -0.36 0.25 -14.98
CA MET A 154 0.26 1.08 -13.93
C MET A 154 1.13 0.30 -12.93
N GLY A 155 1.26 -1.02 -13.08
CA GLY A 155 2.16 -1.84 -12.25
C GLY A 155 1.51 -3.07 -11.60
N GLY A 156 0.25 -3.36 -11.92
CA GLY A 156 -0.41 -4.61 -11.53
C GLY A 156 0.30 -5.85 -12.08
N TRP A 157 0.89 -5.76 -13.29
CA TRP A 157 1.70 -6.84 -13.86
C TRP A 157 2.98 -7.13 -13.05
N TRP A 158 3.60 -6.07 -12.49
CA TRP A 158 4.80 -6.17 -11.68
C TRP A 158 4.51 -6.75 -10.29
N SER A 159 3.49 -6.20 -9.62
CA SER A 159 3.11 -6.58 -8.26
C SER A 159 2.22 -7.83 -8.17
N GLY A 160 1.60 -8.24 -9.28
CA GLY A 160 0.64 -9.36 -9.34
C GLY A 160 -0.62 -9.15 -8.52
N MET A 161 -0.90 -7.92 -8.08
CA MET A 161 -2.06 -7.61 -7.27
C MET A 161 -3.32 -7.62 -8.15
N PRO A 162 -4.30 -8.51 -7.89
CA PRO A 162 -5.52 -8.52 -8.67
C PRO A 162 -6.34 -7.24 -8.41
N THR A 163 -7.22 -6.90 -9.35
CA THR A 163 -8.25 -5.87 -9.07
C THR A 163 -9.25 -6.46 -8.09
N LEU A 164 -9.37 -5.78 -6.95
CA LEU A 164 -10.16 -6.22 -5.81
C LEU A 164 -11.43 -5.37 -5.67
N SER A 165 -12.58 -6.02 -5.49
CA SER A 165 -13.83 -5.36 -5.09
C SER A 165 -14.20 -5.69 -3.66
N TYR A 166 -14.98 -4.80 -3.06
CA TYR A 166 -15.47 -4.93 -1.70
C TYR A 166 -16.64 -5.93 -1.63
N ASP A 167 -16.54 -6.92 -0.74
CA ASP A 167 -17.63 -7.86 -0.48
C ASP A 167 -18.68 -7.24 0.44
N LYS A 168 -19.87 -6.96 -0.10
CA LYS A 168 -21.00 -6.42 0.66
C LYS A 168 -21.51 -7.39 1.74
N GLN A 169 -21.26 -8.68 1.60
CA GLN A 169 -21.67 -9.72 2.53
C GLN A 169 -20.67 -9.94 3.66
N PHE A 170 -19.56 -9.20 3.69
CA PHE A 170 -18.52 -9.33 4.72
C PHE A 170 -19.09 -9.28 6.14
N LEU A 171 -19.85 -8.23 6.48
CA LEU A 171 -20.41 -8.05 7.83
C LEU A 171 -21.37 -9.18 8.21
N SER A 172 -22.26 -9.58 7.29
CA SER A 172 -23.22 -10.67 7.54
C SER A 172 -22.53 -11.99 7.84
N LYS A 173 -21.46 -12.32 7.09
CA LYS A 173 -20.65 -13.53 7.32
C LYS A 173 -19.92 -13.50 8.66
N VAL A 174 -19.47 -12.33 9.12
CA VAL A 174 -18.81 -12.18 10.42
C VAL A 174 -19.83 -12.31 11.56
N GLU A 175 -20.98 -11.64 11.45
CA GLU A 175 -22.05 -11.68 12.45
C GLU A 175 -22.66 -13.08 12.63
N GLU A 176 -22.69 -13.90 11.59
CA GLU A 176 -23.13 -15.30 11.68
C GLU A 176 -22.17 -16.16 12.52
N LYS A 177 -20.86 -15.89 12.46
CA LYS A 177 -19.82 -16.71 13.10
C LYS A 177 -19.38 -16.22 14.47
N PHE A 178 -19.46 -14.91 14.72
CA PHE A 178 -18.88 -14.30 15.90
C PHE A 178 -19.90 -13.42 16.64
N PRO A 179 -20.04 -13.56 17.96
CA PRO A 179 -20.84 -12.63 18.74
C PRO A 179 -20.13 -11.28 18.86
N LYS A 180 -20.90 -10.20 19.01
CA LYS A 180 -20.39 -8.81 19.02
C LYS A 180 -19.47 -8.48 20.20
N ASP A 181 -19.60 -9.23 21.29
CA ASP A 181 -18.76 -9.09 22.48
C ASP A 181 -17.48 -9.95 22.45
N ALA A 182 -17.28 -10.77 21.39
CA ALA A 182 -16.08 -11.60 21.26
C ALA A 182 -14.79 -10.77 21.08
N ASP A 183 -13.70 -11.28 21.66
CA ASP A 183 -12.35 -10.77 21.45
C ASP A 183 -11.82 -11.21 20.09
N LEU A 184 -12.03 -10.38 19.06
CA LEU A 184 -11.70 -10.73 17.68
C LEU A 184 -10.35 -10.15 17.26
N ILE A 185 -9.43 -11.02 16.87
CA ILE A 185 -8.15 -10.61 16.28
C ILE A 185 -8.33 -10.55 14.77
N VAL A 186 -8.03 -9.41 14.15
CA VAL A 186 -8.20 -9.19 12.71
C VAL A 186 -6.84 -8.98 12.07
N ALA A 187 -6.53 -9.82 11.07
CA ALA A 187 -5.27 -9.77 10.36
C ALA A 187 -5.47 -9.76 8.84
N CYS A 188 -4.55 -9.08 8.15
CA CYS A 188 -4.36 -9.21 6.71
C CYS A 188 -2.86 -9.27 6.41
N GLN A 189 -2.45 -9.22 5.14
CA GLN A 189 -1.02 -9.29 4.81
C GLN A 189 -0.20 -8.18 5.49
N ARG A 190 -0.55 -6.90 5.27
CA ARG A 190 0.24 -5.72 5.71
C ARG A 190 -0.39 -4.91 6.83
N GLY A 191 -1.60 -5.26 7.25
CA GLY A 191 -2.36 -4.56 8.29
C GLY A 191 -3.39 -3.51 7.80
N LEU A 192 -3.28 -2.97 6.59
CA LEU A 192 -4.20 -1.90 6.13
C LEU A 192 -5.64 -2.38 5.91
N ARG A 193 -5.82 -3.52 5.25
CA ARG A 193 -7.16 -4.09 5.01
C ARG A 193 -7.84 -4.54 6.31
N SER A 194 -7.07 -5.00 7.28
CA SER A 194 -7.59 -5.36 8.60
C SER A 194 -8.00 -4.13 9.41
N LEU A 195 -7.33 -2.97 9.24
CA LEU A 195 -7.81 -1.71 9.84
C LEU A 195 -9.14 -1.25 9.24
N ALA A 196 -9.27 -1.32 7.92
CA ALA A 196 -10.55 -1.06 7.25
C ALA A 196 -11.66 -1.99 7.75
N ALA A 197 -11.35 -3.29 7.92
CA ALA A 197 -12.28 -4.24 8.51
C ALA A 197 -12.63 -3.90 9.97
N CYS A 198 -11.66 -3.53 10.79
CA CYS A 198 -11.91 -3.12 12.18
C CYS A 198 -12.81 -1.88 12.27
N ASP A 199 -12.66 -0.90 11.37
CA ASP A 199 -13.56 0.27 11.30
C ASP A 199 -15.01 -0.18 11.02
N LEU A 200 -15.21 -1.04 10.02
CA LEU A 200 -16.52 -1.60 9.69
C LEU A 200 -17.14 -2.39 10.85
N LEU A 201 -16.35 -3.23 11.52
CA LEU A 201 -16.79 -4.03 12.66
C LEU A 201 -17.11 -3.15 13.88
N ASN A 202 -16.29 -2.13 14.15
CA ASN A 202 -16.55 -1.17 15.22
C ASN A 202 -17.88 -0.43 14.98
N ASN A 203 -18.15 -0.05 13.72
CA ASN A 203 -19.41 0.59 13.33
C ASN A 203 -20.61 -0.39 13.42
N ALA A 204 -20.39 -1.70 13.27
CA ALA A 204 -21.40 -2.74 13.46
C ALA A 204 -21.65 -3.12 14.95
N GLY A 205 -20.89 -2.53 15.88
CA GLY A 205 -21.05 -2.69 17.32
C GLY A 205 -20.09 -3.68 18.00
N TYR A 206 -19.05 -4.14 17.31
CA TYR A 206 -18.01 -4.96 17.92
C TYR A 206 -17.12 -4.11 18.82
N ARG A 207 -16.94 -4.53 20.07
CA ARG A 207 -16.24 -3.74 21.09
C ARG A 207 -14.78 -4.15 21.29
N ASN A 208 -14.49 -5.43 21.14
CA ASN A 208 -13.18 -6.00 21.44
C ASN A 208 -12.44 -6.38 20.16
N LEU A 209 -11.92 -5.38 19.46
CA LEU A 209 -11.18 -5.56 18.21
C LEU A 209 -9.68 -5.43 18.45
N PHE A 210 -8.93 -6.42 17.97
CA PHE A 210 -7.48 -6.45 18.03
C PHE A 210 -6.91 -6.44 16.63
N TRP A 211 -6.12 -5.43 16.29
CA TRP A 211 -5.46 -5.31 14.99
C TRP A 211 -4.01 -5.76 15.09
N VAL A 212 -3.61 -6.66 14.19
CA VAL A 212 -2.22 -7.13 14.09
C VAL A 212 -1.37 -6.09 13.34
N GLN A 213 -0.44 -5.46 14.04
CA GLN A 213 0.47 -4.47 13.49
C GLN A 213 1.37 -5.10 12.43
N GLY A 214 1.46 -4.47 11.25
CA GLY A 214 2.23 -5.00 10.12
C GLY A 214 1.62 -6.23 9.45
N GLY A 215 0.52 -6.78 9.99
CA GLY A 215 -0.15 -7.96 9.46
C GLY A 215 0.67 -9.25 9.56
N LEU A 216 0.28 -10.24 8.76
CA LEU A 216 0.96 -11.54 8.68
C LEU A 216 2.35 -11.45 8.01
N GLU A 217 2.60 -10.37 7.29
CA GLU A 217 3.89 -10.08 6.65
C GLU A 217 5.01 -9.82 7.68
N ALA A 218 4.66 -9.22 8.81
CA ALA A 218 5.59 -8.90 9.90
C ALA A 218 5.80 -10.07 10.87
N ALA A 219 5.03 -11.14 10.76
CA ALA A 219 5.10 -12.30 11.64
C ALA A 219 6.29 -13.19 11.29
N GLU A 220 7.07 -13.61 12.27
CA GLU A 220 8.06 -14.68 12.07
C GLU A 220 7.36 -16.04 11.94
N GLU A 221 8.06 -17.04 11.38
CA GLU A 221 7.50 -18.38 11.19
C GLU A 221 7.11 -19.07 12.52
N GLU A 222 7.71 -18.64 13.63
CA GLU A 222 7.42 -19.15 14.96
C GLU A 222 6.20 -18.48 15.62
N ASP A 223 5.81 -17.28 15.17
CA ASP A 223 4.73 -16.51 15.79
C ASP A 223 3.36 -17.13 15.52
N PHE A 224 3.16 -17.68 14.32
CA PHE A 224 1.93 -18.35 13.92
C PHE A 224 2.21 -19.72 13.34
N ILE A 225 1.36 -20.68 13.69
CA ILE A 225 1.36 -22.00 13.05
C ILE A 225 0.72 -21.83 11.67
N GLY A 226 1.55 -21.60 10.66
CA GLY A 226 1.14 -21.46 9.27
C GLY A 226 0.92 -22.81 8.58
N GLU A 227 -0.05 -22.87 7.68
CA GLU A 227 -0.34 -23.98 6.77
C GLU A 227 -0.37 -23.43 5.34
N GLY A 228 0.12 -24.21 4.37
CA GLY A 228 0.10 -23.86 2.96
C GLY A 228 1.43 -24.11 2.24
N PRO A 229 1.45 -23.94 0.90
CA PRO A 229 2.65 -24.16 0.09
C PRO A 229 3.74 -23.10 0.26
N GLN A 230 3.42 -21.91 0.78
CA GLN A 230 4.38 -20.81 0.95
C GLN A 230 4.41 -20.30 2.41
N PRO A 231 5.53 -19.69 2.85
CA PRO A 231 5.57 -18.94 4.11
C PRO A 231 4.56 -17.78 4.14
N LEU A 232 3.98 -17.51 5.32
CA LEU A 232 2.98 -16.45 5.53
C LEU A 232 3.48 -15.06 5.07
N LYS A 233 4.77 -14.79 5.23
CA LYS A 233 5.42 -13.54 4.82
C LYS A 233 5.25 -13.27 3.32
N PHE A 234 5.41 -14.29 2.49
CA PHE A 234 5.39 -14.14 1.03
C PHE A 234 4.00 -14.27 0.41
N ALA A 235 2.98 -14.61 1.20
CA ALA A 235 1.64 -14.90 0.70
C ALA A 235 0.95 -13.72 -0.01
N GLY A 236 1.35 -12.48 0.27
CA GLY A 236 0.82 -11.29 -0.45
C GLY A 236 1.74 -10.71 -1.51
N ILE A 237 2.87 -11.36 -1.79
CA ILE A 237 3.74 -11.00 -2.92
C ILE A 237 3.22 -11.72 -4.16
N GLY A 238 3.26 -11.08 -5.32
CA GLY A 238 2.75 -11.64 -6.56
C GLY A 238 3.49 -11.14 -7.81
N GLY A 239 3.11 -11.70 -8.95
CA GLY A 239 3.51 -11.22 -10.26
C GLY A 239 4.99 -11.40 -10.56
N VAL A 240 5.52 -10.54 -11.43
CA VAL A 240 6.94 -10.59 -11.84
C VAL A 240 7.87 -10.30 -10.66
N SER A 241 7.43 -9.49 -9.70
CA SER A 241 8.21 -9.19 -8.50
C SER A 241 8.49 -10.42 -7.62
N GLU A 242 7.52 -11.34 -7.51
CA GLU A 242 7.69 -12.62 -6.81
C GLU A 242 8.73 -13.49 -7.52
N PHE A 243 8.65 -13.59 -8.85
CA PHE A 243 9.57 -14.37 -9.66
C PHE A 243 11.01 -13.84 -9.59
N LEU A 244 11.18 -12.53 -9.63
CA LEU A 244 12.50 -11.89 -9.61
C LEU A 244 13.13 -11.76 -8.22
N GLY A 245 12.38 -11.99 -7.14
CA GLY A 245 12.91 -11.80 -5.79
C GLY A 245 13.15 -10.34 -5.43
N TRP A 246 12.44 -9.42 -6.09
CA TRP A 246 12.76 -7.99 -6.03
C TRP A 246 12.28 -7.32 -4.73
N THR A 247 11.33 -7.94 -4.03
CA THR A 247 10.73 -7.37 -2.83
C THR A 247 11.69 -7.35 -1.64
N ASP A 248 11.54 -6.37 -0.75
CA ASP A 248 12.36 -6.24 0.46
C ASP A 248 12.34 -7.50 1.33
N GLN A 249 11.18 -8.15 1.40
CA GLN A 249 10.99 -9.40 2.13
C GLN A 249 11.80 -10.56 1.53
N GLN A 250 11.75 -10.74 0.22
CA GLN A 250 12.50 -11.80 -0.44
C GLN A 250 14.00 -11.54 -0.37
N ARG A 251 14.43 -10.27 -0.43
CA ARG A 251 15.84 -9.89 -0.25
C ARG A 251 16.32 -10.13 1.17
N ALA A 252 15.49 -9.82 2.18
CA ALA A 252 15.80 -10.08 3.58
C ALA A 252 15.91 -11.59 3.87
N ALA A 253 15.04 -12.41 3.28
CA ALA A 253 15.14 -13.87 3.39
C ALA A 253 16.34 -14.43 2.63
N ALA A 254 16.59 -13.96 1.39
CA ALA A 254 17.77 -14.34 0.61
C ALA A 254 19.10 -13.98 1.32
N ALA A 255 19.12 -12.90 2.09
CA ALA A 255 20.27 -12.53 2.91
C ALA A 255 20.52 -13.52 4.05
N LYS A 256 19.47 -14.16 4.59
CA LYS A 256 19.58 -15.20 5.63
C LYS A 256 19.97 -16.56 5.05
N GLU A 257 19.49 -16.91 3.86
CA GLU A 257 19.68 -18.23 3.23
C GLU A 257 20.96 -18.39 2.38
N GLY A 258 21.76 -17.31 2.22
CA GLY A 258 23.11 -17.39 1.67
C GLY A 258 23.23 -17.32 0.14
N TRP A 259 24.39 -17.75 -0.38
CA TRP A 259 24.78 -17.53 -1.79
C TRP A 259 23.89 -18.24 -2.82
N GLY A 260 23.30 -19.40 -2.49
CA GLY A 260 22.46 -20.17 -3.42
C GLY A 260 21.22 -19.39 -3.87
N TYR A 261 20.60 -18.65 -2.93
CA TYR A 261 19.43 -17.82 -3.22
C TYR A 261 19.76 -16.65 -4.15
N ARG A 262 20.95 -16.06 -4.02
CA ARG A 262 21.42 -14.98 -4.91
C ARG A 262 21.69 -15.49 -6.32
N LEU A 263 22.28 -16.68 -6.45
CA LEU A 263 22.54 -17.31 -7.76
C LEU A 263 21.24 -17.65 -8.50
N LEU A 264 20.22 -18.12 -7.80
CA LEU A 264 18.90 -18.40 -8.37
C LEU A 264 18.27 -17.15 -9.01
N PHE A 265 18.32 -16.00 -8.34
CA PHE A 265 17.81 -14.75 -8.91
C PHE A 265 18.67 -14.22 -10.05
N SER A 266 20.00 -14.35 -9.95
CA SER A 266 20.90 -14.02 -11.06
C SER A 266 20.62 -14.88 -12.30
N ALA A 267 20.38 -16.19 -12.12
CA ALA A 267 20.02 -17.08 -13.21
C ALA A 267 18.67 -16.71 -13.85
N ARG A 268 17.66 -16.34 -13.05
CA ARG A 268 16.37 -15.85 -13.56
C ARG A 268 16.51 -14.56 -14.37
N LEU A 269 17.34 -13.62 -13.92
CA LEU A 269 17.65 -12.39 -14.66
C LEU A 269 18.33 -12.69 -16.00
N VAL A 270 19.36 -13.55 -16.01
CA VAL A 270 20.02 -13.97 -17.25
C VAL A 270 19.03 -14.64 -18.20
N GLY A 271 18.13 -15.49 -17.69
CA GLY A 271 17.06 -16.10 -18.47
C GLY A 271 16.15 -15.08 -19.14
N ILE A 272 15.79 -13.98 -18.46
CA ILE A 272 14.98 -12.90 -19.04
C ILE A 272 15.72 -12.19 -20.16
N PHE A 273 17.02 -11.92 -19.99
CA PHE A 273 17.82 -11.33 -21.08
C PHE A 273 17.87 -12.24 -22.30
N LEU A 274 18.07 -13.55 -22.12
CA LEU A 274 18.07 -14.51 -23.21
C LEU A 274 16.72 -14.57 -23.94
N VAL A 275 15.60 -14.51 -23.21
CA VAL A 275 14.26 -14.48 -23.80
C VAL A 275 14.03 -13.17 -24.57
N ALA A 276 14.46 -12.04 -24.02
CA ALA A 276 14.35 -10.75 -24.68
C ALA A 276 15.15 -10.70 -25.99
N ASP A 277 16.39 -11.22 -25.98
CA ASP A 277 17.23 -11.33 -27.16
C ASP A 277 16.60 -12.25 -28.21
N ALA A 278 16.07 -13.40 -27.80
CA ALA A 278 15.36 -14.32 -28.70
C ALA A 278 14.11 -13.68 -29.32
N LEU A 279 13.33 -12.94 -28.54
CA LEU A 279 12.16 -12.19 -29.04
C LEU A 279 12.58 -11.07 -29.99
N PHE A 280 13.67 -10.36 -29.72
CA PHE A 280 14.19 -9.32 -30.59
C PHE A 280 14.64 -9.89 -31.95
N ILE A 281 15.40 -10.99 -31.93
CA ILE A 281 15.83 -11.69 -33.15
C ILE A 281 14.62 -12.22 -33.92
N GLY A 282 13.65 -12.83 -33.23
CA GLY A 282 12.41 -13.31 -33.84
C GLY A 282 11.60 -12.19 -34.49
N ALA A 283 11.46 -11.04 -33.83
CA ALA A 283 10.78 -9.87 -34.37
C ALA A 283 11.47 -9.32 -35.62
N GLN A 284 12.81 -9.29 -35.64
CA GLN A 284 13.57 -8.91 -36.83
C GLN A 284 13.33 -9.87 -37.99
N GLN A 285 13.28 -11.18 -37.72
CA GLN A 285 13.06 -12.20 -38.75
C GLN A 285 11.64 -12.15 -39.32
N VAL A 286 10.63 -11.92 -38.47
CA VAL A 286 9.24 -11.69 -38.91
C VAL A 286 9.12 -10.39 -39.70
N GLY A 287 9.79 -9.31 -39.28
CA GLY A 287 9.81 -8.04 -40.01
C GLY A 287 10.35 -8.18 -41.43
N ARG A 288 11.43 -8.96 -41.60
CA ARG A 288 11.98 -9.30 -42.93
C ARG A 288 10.99 -10.10 -43.77
N TYR A 289 10.35 -11.12 -43.18
CA TYR A 289 9.36 -11.94 -43.88
C TYR A 289 8.12 -11.15 -44.34
N ILE A 290 7.64 -10.20 -43.52
CA ILE A 290 6.53 -9.30 -43.89
C ILE A 290 6.95 -8.33 -45.01
N GLN A 291 8.19 -7.87 -45.02
CA GLN A 291 8.72 -7.04 -46.11
C GLN A 291 8.78 -7.81 -47.42
N ASP A 292 9.23 -9.07 -47.39
CA ASP A 292 9.30 -9.95 -48.56
C ASP A 292 7.90 -10.32 -49.12
N LEU A 293 6.88 -10.41 -48.25
CA LEU A 293 5.49 -10.63 -48.68
C LEU A 293 4.82 -9.38 -49.26
N ARG A 294 5.30 -8.17 -48.94
CA ARG A 294 4.76 -6.90 -49.43
C ARG A 294 5.42 -6.44 -50.74
N SER A 295 6.59 -6.97 -51.06
CA SER A 295 7.33 -6.67 -52.30
C SER A 295 6.92 -7.54 -53.50
N HIS A 296 6.08 -8.55 -53.28
CA HIS A 296 5.40 -9.36 -54.30
C HIS A 296 3.94 -8.92 -54.49
#